data_AF-A0A0K0FIU0-F1
#
_entry.id   AF-A0A0K0FIU0-F1
#
_cell.length_a   1.000
_cell.length_b   1.000
_cell.length_c   1.000
_cell.angle_alpha   90.00
_cell.angle_beta   90.00
_cell.angle_gamma   90.00
#
_symmetry.space_group_name_H-M   'P 1'
#
loop_
_entity.id
_entity.type
_entity.pdbx_description
1 polymer ?
#
loop_
_entity_poly.entity_id
_entity_poly.type
_entity_poly.pdbx_seq_one_letter_code
_entity_poly.pdbx_strand_id
1 'polypeptide(L)'
;MNSLSIAILVVILINISHEYYTNCFRNIHKPCTVLLKPGEAAYTLFHRTLSPSEIKNVTYLCSGETDQGLINEENESIKKYVSAETLRTFFHKLRDVFYMPGSNVEIIPCTKRMYRRYYSKRRPY
;
A
#
# COMPACT_ATOMS: atom_id res chain seq x y z
N MET A 1 -29.75 -10.77 -23.87
CA MET A 1 -28.75 -11.39 -22.97
C MET A 1 -27.36 -11.09 -23.50
N ASN A 2 -26.50 -10.64 -22.58
CA ASN A 2 -25.03 -10.70 -22.56
C ASN A 2 -24.23 -9.73 -23.48
N SER A 3 -24.07 -8.51 -22.98
CA SER A 3 -22.76 -7.82 -23.01
C SER A 3 -22.49 -7.26 -21.60
N LEU A 4 -22.53 -8.16 -20.61
CA LEU A 4 -22.26 -7.85 -19.20
C LEU A 4 -20.75 -7.78 -18.89
N SER A 5 -19.91 -7.70 -19.93
CA SER A 5 -18.46 -7.82 -19.82
C SER A 5 -17.74 -6.65 -20.47
N ILE A 6 -18.40 -5.49 -20.54
CA ILE A 6 -17.76 -4.23 -20.91
C ILE A 6 -16.91 -3.79 -19.74
N ALA A 7 -15.70 -4.36 -19.72
CA ALA A 7 -14.48 -3.71 -19.27
C ALA A 7 -14.60 -2.89 -17.97
N ILE A 8 -14.77 -3.58 -16.84
CA ILE A 8 -14.21 -3.10 -15.57
C ILE A 8 -12.70 -3.31 -15.65
N LEU A 9 -12.07 -2.64 -16.62
CA LEU A 9 -10.64 -2.41 -16.61
C LEU A 9 -10.47 -1.28 -15.59
N VAL A 10 -10.41 -1.65 -14.32
CA VAL A 10 -9.87 -0.74 -13.30
C VAL A 10 -8.44 -0.51 -13.72
N VAL A 11 -8.23 0.53 -14.53
CA VAL A 11 -6.92 1.09 -14.77
C VAL A 11 -6.49 1.59 -13.40
N ILE A 12 -5.74 0.73 -12.69
CA ILE A 12 -4.94 1.14 -11.54
C ILE A 12 -3.97 2.17 -12.14
N LEU A 13 -4.36 3.44 -12.13
CA LEU A 13 -3.51 4.55 -12.54
C LEU A 13 -2.48 4.70 -11.43
N ILE A 14 -1.41 3.92 -11.56
CA ILE A 14 -0.33 3.91 -10.59
C ILE A 14 0.37 5.28 -10.67
N ASN A 15 0.18 6.12 -9.65
CA ASN A 15 1.11 7.21 -9.38
C ASN A 15 2.42 6.61 -8.81
N ILE A 16 3.32 6.17 -9.71
CA ILE A 16 4.59 5.48 -9.38
C ILE A 16 5.59 6.43 -8.70
N SER A 17 5.29 7.71 -8.53
CA SER A 17 6.21 8.71 -7.98
C SER A 17 6.40 8.69 -6.46
N HIS A 18 5.66 7.85 -5.71
CA HIS A 18 5.58 7.98 -4.25
C HIS A 18 5.93 6.75 -3.41
N GLU A 19 6.56 5.71 -3.98
CA GLU A 19 6.96 4.50 -3.22
C GLU A 19 5.78 3.77 -2.54
N TYR A 20 4.57 3.98 -3.05
CA TYR A 20 3.36 3.22 -2.75
C TYR A 20 2.43 3.24 -3.97
N TYR A 21 1.49 2.31 -4.02
CA TYR A 21 0.43 2.26 -5.05
C TYR A 21 -0.88 2.64 -4.38
N THR A 22 -1.81 3.18 -5.13
CA THR A 22 -3.11 3.52 -4.56
C THR A 22 -4.19 3.52 -5.63
N ASN A 23 -5.42 3.18 -5.23
CA ASN A 23 -6.64 3.41 -6.01
C ASN A 23 -7.41 4.65 -5.52
N CYS A 24 -6.78 5.50 -4.70
CA CYS A 24 -7.36 6.76 -4.25
C CYS A 24 -7.34 7.78 -5.41
N PHE A 25 -8.49 7.98 -6.05
CA PHE A 25 -8.64 9.01 -7.08
C PHE A 25 -8.91 10.36 -6.39
N ARG A 26 -8.11 11.39 -6.69
CA ARG A 26 -8.19 12.74 -6.08
C ARG A 26 -9.60 13.37 -6.07
N ASN A 27 -10.48 12.99 -6.99
CA ASN A 27 -11.82 13.56 -7.14
C ASN A 27 -12.95 12.61 -6.69
N ILE A 28 -12.61 11.45 -6.11
CA ILE A 28 -13.60 10.46 -5.71
C ILE A 28 -13.58 10.36 -4.19
N HIS A 29 -14.62 10.88 -3.56
CA HIS A 29 -14.90 10.78 -2.14
C HIS A 29 -15.34 9.37 -1.71
N LYS A 30 -14.58 8.34 -2.10
CA LYS A 30 -14.85 6.93 -1.76
C LYS A 30 -13.70 6.32 -0.95
N PRO A 31 -14.00 5.31 -0.12
CA PRO A 31 -12.97 4.52 0.54
C PRO A 31 -11.97 3.96 -0.47
N CYS A 32 -10.69 3.96 -0.13
CA CYS A 32 -9.63 3.49 -1.01
C CYS A 32 -8.55 2.71 -0.24
N THR A 33 -7.69 2.01 -0.97
CA THR A 33 -6.60 1.20 -0.43
C THR A 33 -5.27 1.77 -0.89
N VAL A 34 -4.36 1.96 0.06
CA VAL A 34 -2.95 2.23 -0.21
C VAL A 34 -2.19 0.91 -0.14
N LEU A 35 -1.52 0.55 -1.23
CA LEU A 35 -0.70 -0.65 -1.32
C LEU A 35 0.75 -0.31 -1.04
N LEU A 36 1.35 -1.00 -0.08
CA LEU A 36 2.71 -0.78 0.39
C LEU A 36 3.58 -2.00 0.09
N LYS A 37 4.87 -1.75 -0.15
CA LYS A 37 5.85 -2.81 -0.36
C LYS A 37 6.84 -2.85 0.79
N PRO A 38 7.12 -4.05 1.34
CA PRO A 38 8.12 -4.21 2.38
C PRO A 38 9.47 -3.61 1.98
N GLY A 39 9.95 -2.66 2.77
CA GLY A 39 11.22 -1.96 2.57
C GLY A 39 11.18 -0.69 1.72
N GLU A 40 10.04 -0.30 1.15
CA GLU A 40 9.87 1.04 0.54
C GLU A 40 9.59 2.10 1.62
N ALA A 41 9.90 3.38 1.38
CA ALA A 41 9.82 4.40 2.43
C ALA A 41 8.39 4.61 2.94
N ALA A 42 7.37 4.43 2.10
CA ALA A 42 5.97 4.52 2.52
C ALA A 42 5.58 3.39 3.47
N TYR A 43 6.14 2.20 3.30
CA TYR A 43 5.98 1.08 4.23
C TYR A 43 6.64 1.38 5.58
N THR A 44 7.88 1.86 5.58
CA THR A 44 8.54 2.31 6.82
C THR A 44 7.80 3.46 7.49
N LEU A 45 7.23 4.37 6.71
CA LEU A 45 6.42 5.48 7.20
C LEU A 45 5.15 4.97 7.88
N PHE A 46 4.45 4.01 7.29
CA PHE A 46 3.27 3.36 7.89
C PHE A 46 3.61 2.75 9.25
N HIS A 47 4.67 1.94 9.32
CA HIS A 47 5.11 1.34 10.58
C HIS A 47 5.48 2.37 11.67
N ARG A 48 6.03 3.53 11.28
CA ARG A 48 6.30 4.65 12.20
C ARG A 48 5.04 5.37 12.70
N THR A 49 3.89 5.17 12.06
CA THR A 49 2.62 5.74 12.53
C THR A 49 1.90 4.86 13.53
N LEU A 50 2.28 3.58 13.64
CA LEU A 50 1.68 2.65 14.58
C LEU A 50 1.94 3.11 16.02
N SER A 51 0.91 2.97 16.86
CA SER A 51 1.03 3.16 18.31
C SER A 51 1.82 2.02 18.96
N PRO A 52 2.36 2.19 20.17
CA PRO A 52 3.08 1.13 20.87
C PRO A 52 2.29 -0.17 21.08
N SER A 53 0.96 -0.11 21.19
CA SER A 53 0.10 -1.29 21.27
C SER A 53 -0.11 -1.97 19.92
N GLU A 54 -0.16 -1.21 18.83
CA GLU A 54 -0.29 -1.75 17.46
C GLU A 54 1.01 -2.40 16.99
N ILE A 55 2.16 -1.79 17.29
CA ILE A 55 3.50 -2.31 16.92
C ILE A 55 3.72 -3.74 17.45
N LYS A 56 3.20 -4.06 18.64
CA LYS A 56 3.34 -5.41 19.22
C LYS A 56 2.56 -6.49 18.47
N ASN A 57 1.57 -6.09 17.68
CA ASN A 57 0.65 -7.00 17.01
C ASN A 57 0.82 -7.03 15.49
N VAL A 58 1.51 -6.05 14.91
CA VAL A 58 1.78 -5.98 13.48
C VAL A 58 3.21 -6.43 13.20
N THR A 59 3.38 -7.36 12.27
CA THR A 59 4.68 -7.89 11.86
C THR A 59 5.41 -6.87 10.97
N TYR A 60 6.72 -6.67 11.19
CA TYR A 60 7.55 -5.89 10.27
C TYR A 60 8.29 -6.83 9.31
N LEU A 61 7.81 -6.94 8.08
CA LEU A 61 8.46 -7.70 7.00
C LEU A 61 9.76 -7.05 6.52
N CYS A 62 10.70 -7.91 6.13
CA CYS A 62 11.99 -7.52 5.57
C CYS A 62 11.86 -6.87 4.19
N SER A 63 12.82 -6.01 3.85
CA SER A 63 12.86 -5.41 2.51
C SER A 63 12.95 -6.48 1.42
N GLY A 64 12.10 -6.37 0.40
CA GLY A 64 12.07 -7.33 -0.70
C GLY A 64 11.27 -8.61 -0.42
N GLU A 65 10.49 -8.67 0.66
CA GLU A 65 9.67 -9.84 1.00
C GLU A 65 8.70 -10.22 -0.14
N THR A 66 8.60 -11.52 -0.37
CA THR A 66 7.75 -12.13 -1.41
C THR A 66 6.95 -13.34 -0.92
N ASP A 67 7.19 -13.82 0.30
CA ASP A 67 6.44 -14.91 0.90
C ASP A 67 4.98 -14.47 1.14
N GLN A 68 4.05 -15.12 0.44
CA GLN A 68 2.65 -14.75 0.50
C GLN A 68 2.02 -15.09 1.86
N GLY A 69 2.52 -16.10 2.58
CA GLY A 69 2.04 -16.45 3.91
C GLY A 69 2.34 -15.33 4.91
N LEU A 70 3.58 -14.85 4.93
CA LEU A 70 4.01 -13.74 5.78
C LEU A 70 3.28 -12.43 5.45
N ILE A 71 3.07 -12.15 4.16
CA ILE A 71 2.32 -10.97 3.71
C ILE A 71 0.84 -11.04 4.15
N ASN A 72 0.21 -12.21 4.02
CA ASN A 72 -1.17 -12.41 4.45
C ASN A 72 -1.29 -12.25 5.97
N GLU A 73 -0.33 -12.78 6.73
CA GLU A 73 -0.30 -12.64 8.19
C GLU A 73 -0.19 -11.16 8.61
N GLU A 74 0.72 -10.38 8.00
CA GLU A 74 0.81 -8.95 8.27
C GLU A 74 -0.50 -8.23 7.92
N ASN A 75 -1.09 -8.51 6.74
CA ASN A 75 -2.35 -7.88 6.33
C ASN A 75 -3.52 -8.19 7.28
N GLU A 76 -3.67 -9.43 7.74
CA GLU A 76 -4.69 -9.79 8.73
C GLU A 76 -4.42 -9.11 10.07
N SER A 77 -3.16 -8.97 10.48
CA SER A 77 -2.79 -8.25 11.69
C SER A 77 -3.11 -6.75 11.59
N ILE A 78 -2.82 -6.12 10.45
CA ILE A 78 -3.14 -4.71 10.17
C ILE A 78 -4.65 -4.51 10.29
N LYS A 79 -5.43 -5.33 9.59
CA LYS A 79 -6.89 -5.25 9.58
C LYS A 79 -7.50 -5.43 10.97
N LYS A 80 -6.91 -6.29 11.80
CA LYS A 80 -7.44 -6.62 13.13
C LYS A 80 -7.05 -5.59 14.20
N TYR A 81 -5.84 -5.05 14.14
CA TYR A 81 -5.28 -4.30 15.26
C TYR A 81 -5.04 -2.82 14.97
N VAL A 82 -4.91 -2.42 13.71
CA VAL A 82 -4.63 -1.02 13.37
C VAL A 82 -5.92 -0.21 13.38
N SER A 83 -5.91 0.86 14.17
CA SER A 83 -7.04 1.74 14.36
C SER A 83 -7.28 2.65 13.14
N ALA A 84 -8.53 3.10 12.99
CA ALA A 84 -8.90 4.07 11.98
C ALA A 84 -8.14 5.41 12.15
N GLU A 85 -7.79 5.79 13.39
CA GLU A 85 -7.01 7.00 13.68
C GLU A 85 -5.56 6.87 13.18
N THR A 86 -4.92 5.73 13.41
CA THR A 86 -3.59 5.42 12.87
C THR A 86 -3.60 5.44 11.34
N LEU A 87 -4.59 4.82 10.70
CA LEU A 87 -4.77 4.88 9.25
C LEU A 87 -4.98 6.32 8.76
N ARG A 88 -5.82 7.10 9.43
CA ARG A 88 -6.02 8.53 9.09
C ARG A 88 -4.71 9.29 9.16
N THR A 89 -3.94 9.12 10.23
CA THR A 89 -2.64 9.78 10.43
C THR A 89 -1.64 9.39 9.35
N PHE A 90 -1.59 8.11 8.99
CA PHE A 90 -0.76 7.63 7.89
C PHE A 90 -1.13 8.30 6.56
N PHE A 91 -2.41 8.30 6.21
CA PHE A 91 -2.89 8.91 4.96
C PHE A 91 -2.58 10.41 4.88
N HIS A 92 -2.67 11.15 5.99
CA HIS A 92 -2.33 12.59 6.02
C HIS A 92 -0.83 12.85 5.78
N LYS A 93 0.04 11.86 6.01
CA LYS A 93 1.47 11.96 5.71
C LYS A 93 1.79 11.61 4.24
N LEU A 94 0.87 10.99 3.53
CA LEU A 94 1.03 10.70 2.10
C LEU A 94 0.72 11.96 1.28
N ARG A 95 1.57 12.22 0.30
CA ARG A 95 1.32 13.28 -0.68
C ARG A 95 0.20 12.80 -1.61
N ASP A 96 -0.81 13.62 -1.87
CA ASP A 96 -1.82 13.40 -2.91
C ASP A 96 -2.87 12.29 -2.66
N VAL A 97 -2.98 11.81 -1.42
CA VAL A 97 -3.99 10.83 -0.99
C VAL A 97 -4.86 11.43 0.11
N PHE A 98 -6.19 11.30 -0.01
CA PHE A 98 -7.13 11.74 1.00
C PHE A 98 -7.69 10.55 1.78
N TYR A 99 -7.77 10.67 3.12
CA TYR A 99 -8.38 9.64 3.96
C TYR A 99 -9.90 9.71 3.91
N MET A 100 -10.54 8.58 3.61
CA MET A 100 -11.97 8.40 3.80
C MET A 100 -12.26 7.28 4.80
N PRO A 101 -13.30 7.40 5.65
CA PRO A 101 -13.75 6.28 6.48
C PRO A 101 -13.95 5.00 5.66
N GLY A 102 -13.36 3.89 6.11
CA GLY A 102 -13.33 2.62 5.39
C GLY A 102 -12.15 2.44 4.42
N SER A 103 -11.26 3.43 4.32
CA SER A 103 -10.00 3.27 3.58
C SER A 103 -9.02 2.38 4.35
N ASN A 104 -8.19 1.63 3.62
CA ASN A 104 -7.33 0.60 4.18
C ASN A 104 -5.88 0.71 3.67
N VAL A 105 -4.99 -0.01 4.35
CA VAL A 105 -3.62 -0.28 3.91
C VAL A 105 -3.51 -1.78 3.63
N GLU A 106 -2.81 -2.12 2.55
CA GLU A 106 -2.52 -3.51 2.20
C GLU A 106 -1.05 -3.65 1.80
N ILE A 107 -0.38 -4.65 2.35
CA ILE A 107 0.99 -5.00 2.02
C ILE A 107 0.97 -5.94 0.83
N ILE A 108 1.75 -5.62 -0.20
CA ILE A 108 1.87 -6.41 -1.43
C ILE A 108 3.31 -6.91 -1.61
N PRO A 109 3.50 -8.10 -2.23
CA PRO A 109 4.83 -8.66 -2.43
C PRO A 109 5.72 -7.79 -3.30
N CYS A 110 7.03 -7.80 -3.01
CA CYS A 110 8.05 -7.18 -3.85
C CYS A 110 8.26 -7.98 -5.14
N THR A 111 7.39 -7.79 -6.14
CA THR A 111 7.54 -8.51 -7.42
C THR A 111 8.81 -8.03 -8.18
N LYS A 112 9.72 -8.97 -8.45
CA LYS A 112 11.01 -8.74 -9.15
C LYS A 112 10.88 -8.01 -10.50
N ARG A 113 9.70 -8.05 -11.14
CA ARG A 113 9.45 -7.44 -12.45
C ARG A 113 9.44 -5.91 -12.42
N MET A 114 9.14 -5.28 -11.26
CA MET A 114 9.22 -3.81 -11.11
C MET A 114 10.63 -3.32 -10.78
N TYR A 115 11.41 -4.09 -10.00
CA TYR A 115 12.75 -3.71 -9.55
C TYR A 115 13.75 -3.55 -10.70
N ARG A 116 13.66 -4.41 -11.75
CA ARG A 116 14.53 -4.32 -12.94
C ARG A 116 14.36 -3.03 -13.73
N ARG A 117 13.16 -2.44 -13.78
CA ARG A 117 12.93 -1.17 -14.51
C ARG A 117 13.50 0.05 -13.78
N TYR A 118 13.67 -0.03 -12.46
CA TYR A 118 14.12 1.11 -11.65
C TYR A 118 15.65 1.20 -11.59
N TYR A 119 16.36 0.08 -11.42
CA TYR A 119 17.82 0.07 -11.38
C TYR A 119 18.51 0.06 -12.76
N SER A 120 17.81 -0.33 -13.84
CA SER A 120 18.37 -0.20 -15.20
C SER A 120 18.38 1.24 -15.72
N LYS A 121 17.63 2.16 -15.09
CA LYS A 121 17.60 3.60 -15.44
C LYS A 121 18.58 4.47 -14.65
N ARG A 122 19.36 3.90 -13.73
CA ARG A 122 20.35 4.62 -12.90
C ARG A 122 21.80 4.15 -13.10
N ARG A 123 22.16 3.69 -14.30
CA ARG A 123 23.58 3.67 -14.69
C ARG A 123 23.90 5.00 -15.38
N PRO A 124 24.54 5.97 -14.72
CA PRO A 124 25.29 6.98 -15.45
C PRO A 124 26.48 6.28 -16.11
N TYR A 125 26.69 6.56 -17.40
CA TYR A 125 28.00 6.40 -18.03
C TYR A 125 28.98 7.37 -17.36
#